data_AF-A0A2D0L2V9-F1
#
_entry.id   AF-A0A2D0L2V9-F1
#
_cell.length_a   1.000
_cell.length_b   1.000
_cell.length_c   1.000
_cell.angle_alpha   90.00
_cell.angle_beta   90.00
_cell.angle_gamma   90.00
#
_symmetry.space_group_name_H-M   'P 1'
#
loop_
_entity.id
_entity.type
_entity.pdbx_description
1 polymer ?
#
loop_
_entity_poly.entity_id
_entity_poly.type
_entity_poly.pdbx_seq_one_letter_code
_entity_poly.pdbx_strand_id
1 'polypeptide(L)'
;MSQASTANSSSKRPYRKGNPLTEAEKQQAFVARRKAANDKLIRVYVSNDLKIQLQNMCKDEGITQGEMISRLIEKAGADHSINKVTS
;
A
#
# COMPACT_ATOMS: atom_id res chain seq x y z
N MET A 1 60.44 2.70 23.22
CA MET A 1 59.25 3.38 22.67
C MET A 1 59.44 3.46 21.16
N SER A 2 58.65 2.72 20.38
CA SER A 2 58.69 2.81 18.91
C SER A 2 57.28 2.59 18.40
N GLN A 3 56.56 3.69 18.14
CA GLN A 3 55.23 3.67 17.57
C GLN A 3 55.37 3.49 16.06
N ALA A 4 54.92 2.35 15.53
CA ALA A 4 54.81 2.15 14.10
C ALA A 4 53.64 3.00 13.59
N SER A 5 53.97 4.10 12.92
CA SER A 5 53.01 4.90 12.16
C SER A 5 52.51 4.07 10.99
N THR A 6 51.47 3.26 11.22
CA THR A 6 50.66 2.69 10.15
C THR A 6 49.92 3.87 9.52
N ALA A 7 50.54 4.47 8.50
CA ALA A 7 49.87 5.39 7.59
C ALA A 7 48.75 4.60 6.91
N ASN A 8 47.57 4.58 7.52
CA ASN A 8 46.36 4.02 6.94
C ASN A 8 45.98 4.95 5.78
N SER A 9 46.53 4.64 4.59
CA SER A 9 46.05 5.20 3.33
C SER A 9 44.60 4.80 3.18
N SER A 10 43.69 5.60 3.73
CA SER A 10 42.27 5.50 3.49
C SER A 10 42.04 5.84 2.02
N SER A 11 42.19 4.84 1.14
CA SER A 11 41.73 4.93 -0.23
C SER A 11 40.25 5.35 -0.19
N LYS A 12 40.00 6.61 -0.58
CA LYS A 12 38.65 7.15 -0.73
C LYS A 12 37.82 6.13 -1.50
N ARG A 13 36.73 5.64 -0.89
CA ARG A 13 35.80 4.73 -1.54
C ARG A 13 35.38 5.37 -2.88
N PRO A 14 35.57 4.71 -4.03
CA PRO A 14 35.15 5.28 -5.30
C PRO A 14 33.64 5.56 -5.22
N TYR A 15 33.27 6.80 -5.54
CA TYR A 15 31.88 7.24 -5.51
C TYR A 15 31.07 6.35 -6.45
N ARG A 16 30.24 5.47 -5.89
CA ARG A 16 29.20 4.77 -6.64
C ARG A 16 28.14 5.81 -6.99
N LYS A 17 28.33 6.52 -8.09
CA LYS A 17 27.22 7.18 -8.78
C LYS A 17 26.37 6.06 -9.38
N GLY A 18 25.61 5.37 -8.53
CA GLY A 18 24.57 4.47 -9.01
C GLY A 18 23.72 5.26 -10.00
N ASN A 19 23.36 4.66 -11.13
CA ASN A 19 22.50 5.31 -12.11
C ASN A 19 21.22 5.73 -11.38
N PRO A 20 21.02 7.02 -11.10
CA PRO A 20 19.83 7.44 -10.37
C PRO A 20 18.65 7.08 -11.26
N LEU A 21 17.71 6.30 -10.72
CA LEU A 21 16.49 5.97 -11.45
C LEU A 21 15.91 7.26 -12.01
N THR A 22 15.74 7.30 -13.33
CA THR A 22 15.12 8.41 -14.04
C THR A 22 13.71 8.63 -13.46
N GLU A 23 13.18 9.83 -13.58
CA GLU A 23 11.85 10.14 -13.05
C GLU A 23 10.79 9.15 -13.56
N ALA A 24 10.91 8.70 -14.81
CA ALA A 24 10.10 7.65 -15.40
C ALA A 24 10.23 6.29 -14.69
N GLU A 25 11.45 5.84 -14.38
CA GLU A 25 11.71 4.56 -13.69
C GLU A 25 11.19 4.61 -12.24
N LYS A 26 11.32 5.76 -11.57
CA LYS A 26 10.74 5.99 -10.24
C LYS A 26 9.21 5.95 -10.28
N GLN A 27 8.60 6.59 -11.29
CA GLN A 27 7.16 6.59 -11.51
C GLN A 27 6.66 5.16 -11.78
N GLN A 28 7.35 4.41 -12.63
CA GLN A 28 7.02 3.03 -12.96
C GLN A 28 7.16 2.11 -11.74
N ALA A 29 8.23 2.25 -10.96
CA ALA A 29 8.39 1.51 -9.71
C ALA A 29 7.30 1.84 -8.68
N PHE A 30 6.87 3.10 -8.59
CA PHE A 30 5.76 3.51 -7.73
C PHE A 30 4.42 2.93 -8.20
N VAL A 31 4.14 2.99 -9.50
CA VAL A 31 2.93 2.41 -10.11
C VAL A 31 2.93 0.89 -9.97
N ALA A 32 4.05 0.22 -10.20
CA ALA A 32 4.19 -1.22 -10.03
C ALA A 32 4.02 -1.64 -8.56
N ARG A 33 4.54 -0.86 -7.60
CA ARG A 33 4.30 -1.06 -6.17
C ARG A 33 2.83 -0.89 -5.80
N ARG A 34 2.13 0.11 -6.35
CA ARG A 34 0.68 0.28 -6.14
C ARG A 34 -0.16 -0.81 -6.81
N LYS A 35 0.30 -1.35 -7.94
CA LYS A 35 -0.38 -2.43 -8.66
C LYS A 35 -0.16 -3.80 -8.01
N ALA A 36 0.95 -3.95 -7.28
CA ALA A 36 1.27 -5.13 -6.47
C ALA A 36 0.63 -5.09 -5.07
N ALA A 37 0.29 -3.90 -4.56
CA ALA A 37 -0.61 -3.78 -3.42
C ALA A 37 -1.98 -4.34 -3.83
N ASN A 38 -2.54 -5.25 -3.04
CA ASN A 38 -3.64 -6.15 -3.37
C ASN A 38 -5.00 -5.48 -3.68
N ASP A 39 -5.04 -4.15 -3.75
CA ASP A 39 -6.25 -3.35 -3.97
C ASP A 39 -6.54 -3.19 -5.47
N LYS A 40 -7.51 -3.95 -5.98
CA LYS A 40 -8.05 -3.78 -7.34
C LYS A 40 -9.25 -2.83 -7.33
N LEU A 41 -9.36 -1.97 -8.34
CA LEU A 41 -10.48 -1.05 -8.47
C LEU A 41 -11.78 -1.81 -8.77
N ILE A 42 -12.81 -1.61 -7.95
CA ILE A 42 -14.18 -2.07 -8.21
C ILE A 42 -15.02 -0.87 -8.64
N ARG A 43 -15.61 -0.92 -9.85
CA ARG A 43 -16.57 0.09 -10.33
C ARG A 43 -17.99 -0.43 -10.10
N VAL A 44 -18.74 0.23 -9.23
CA VAL A 44 -20.10 -0.17 -8.85
C VAL A 44 -21.03 1.03 -8.95
N TYR A 45 -22.26 0.79 -9.42
CA TYR A 45 -23.34 1.76 -9.34
C TYR A 45 -24.21 1.42 -8.14
N VAL A 46 -24.47 2.42 -7.29
CA VAL A 46 -25.33 2.30 -6.12
C VAL A 46 -26.32 3.45 -6.10
N SER A 47 -27.46 3.26 -5.45
CA SER A 47 -28.45 4.33 -5.24
C SER A 47 -27.83 5.52 -4.49
N ASN A 48 -28.31 6.73 -4.77
CA ASN A 48 -27.75 7.96 -4.21
C ASN A 48 -27.80 7.99 -2.67
N ASP A 49 -28.91 7.53 -2.07
CA ASP A 49 -29.07 7.45 -0.62
C ASP A 49 -28.00 6.56 0.03
N LEU A 50 -27.73 5.38 -0.54
CA LEU A 50 -26.69 4.47 -0.06
C LEU A 50 -25.30 5.09 -0.16
N LYS A 51 -25.05 5.85 -1.24
CA LYS A 51 -23.78 6.59 -1.39
C LYS A 51 -23.61 7.64 -0.30
N ILE A 52 -24.66 8.39 0.02
CA ILE A 52 -24.62 9.41 1.10
C ILE A 52 -24.38 8.73 2.45
N GLN A 53 -25.10 7.64 2.71
CA GLN A 53 -24.93 6.88 3.95
C GLN A 53 -23.50 6.33 4.08
N LEU A 54 -22.95 5.71 3.02
CA LEU A 54 -21.58 5.22 3.01
C LEU A 54 -20.58 6.34 3.27
N GLN A 55 -20.77 7.51 2.65
CA GLN A 55 -19.92 8.68 2.89
C GLN A 55 -19.97 9.17 4.33
N ASN A 56 -21.14 9.18 4.97
CA ASN A 56 -21.27 9.56 6.36
C ASN A 56 -20.58 8.55 7.29
N MET A 57 -20.74 7.25 7.03
CA MET A 57 -20.06 6.20 7.78
C MET A 57 -18.53 6.31 7.65
N CYS A 58 -18.03 6.56 6.43
CA CYS A 58 -16.59 6.77 6.20
C CYS A 58 -16.06 7.99 6.98
N LYS A 59 -16.86 9.07 7.09
CA LYS A 59 -16.47 10.27 7.85
C LYS A 59 -16.44 10.02 9.35
N ASP A 60 -17.41 9.26 9.86
CA ASP A 60 -17.54 8.94 11.29
C ASP A 60 -16.40 8.05 11.78
N GLU A 61 -16.09 6.99 11.03
CA GLU A 61 -14.99 6.07 11.35
C GLU A 61 -13.59 6.57 10.93
N GLY A 62 -13.53 7.65 10.14
CA GLY A 62 -12.27 8.21 9.63
C GLY A 62 -11.54 7.30 8.63
N ILE A 63 -12.26 6.39 7.97
CA ILE A 63 -11.71 5.41 7.02
C ILE A 63 -12.03 5.78 5.56
N THR A 64 -11.29 5.19 4.63
CA THR A 64 -11.55 5.38 3.20
C THR A 64 -12.77 4.56 2.74
N GLN A 65 -13.44 5.00 1.68
CA GLN A 65 -14.56 4.26 1.09
C GLN A 65 -14.17 2.83 0.65
N GLY A 66 -12.96 2.66 0.10
CA GLY A 66 -12.47 1.34 -0.30
C GLY A 66 -12.27 0.41 0.89
N GLU A 67 -11.73 0.94 1.99
CA GLU A 67 -11.59 0.20 3.24
C GLU A 67 -12.95 -0.20 3.83
N MET A 68 -13.90 0.74 3.83
CA MET A 68 -15.25 0.48 4.31
C MET A 68 -15.94 -0.62 3.47
N ILE A 69 -15.83 -0.55 2.14
CA ILE A 69 -16.36 -1.59 1.24
C ILE A 69 -15.68 -2.94 1.51
N SER A 70 -14.37 -2.96 1.74
CA SER A 70 -13.64 -4.19 2.04
C SER A 70 -14.16 -4.85 3.32
N ARG A 71 -14.32 -4.09 4.40
CA ARG A 71 -14.90 -4.57 5.67
C ARG A 71 -16.33 -5.08 5.50
N LEU A 72 -17.16 -4.39 4.73
CA LEU A 72 -18.53 -4.81 4.44
C LEU A 72 -18.55 -6.15 3.69
N ILE A 73 -17.65 -6.35 2.72
CA ILE A 73 -17.51 -7.60 1.97
C ILE A 73 -17.01 -8.73 2.88
N GLU A 74 -16.01 -8.49 3.72
CA GLU A 74 -15.50 -9.48 4.69
C GLU A 74 -16.59 -9.89 5.69
N LYS A 75 -17.32 -8.92 6.23
CA LYS A 75 -18.44 -9.17 7.16
C LYS A 75 -19.57 -9.96 6.49
N ALA A 76 -19.95 -9.58 5.27
CA ALA A 76 -20.96 -10.30 4.51
C ALA A 76 -20.51 -11.73 4.17
N GLY A 77 -19.23 -11.92 3.83
CA GLY A 77 -18.65 -13.25 3.57
C GLY A 77 -18.63 -14.16 4.80
N ALA A 78 -18.37 -13.60 5.98
CA ALA A 78 -18.47 -14.32 7.25
C ALA A 78 -19.91 -14.76 7.52
N ASP A 79 -20.88 -13.87 7.35
CA ASP A 79 -22.31 -14.16 7.56
C ASP A 79 -22.85 -15.20 6.55
N HIS A 80 -22.38 -15.14 5.30
CA HIS A 80 -22.70 -16.14 4.27
C HIS A 80 -22.08 -17.52 4.56
N SER A 81 -20.94 -17.55 5.24
CA SER A 81 -20.28 -18.81 5.65
C SER A 81 -21.02 -19.47 6.82
N ILE A 82 -21.66 -18.69 7.70
CA ILE A 82 -22.52 -19.23 8.76
C ILE A 82 -23.77 -19.91 8.17
N ASN A 83 -24.38 -19.33 7.12
CA ASN A 83 -25.57 -19.90 6.49
C ASN A 83 -25.32 -21.16 5.65
N LYS A 84 -24.08 -21.48 5.26
CA LYS A 84 -23.73 -22.73 4.59
C LYS A 84 -23.56 -23.93 5.53
N VAL A 85 -23.33 -23.69 6.82
CA VAL A 85 -23.15 -24.76 7.82
C VAL A 85 -24.49 -25.25 8.37
N THR A 86 -25.58 -24.50 8.15
CA THR A 86 -26.93 -24.80 8.61
C THR A 86 -27.89 -25.32 7.52
N SER A 87 -27.39 -25.75 6.36
CA SER A 87 -28.19 -26.44 5.32
C SER A 87 -27.60 -27.80 4.97
#